data_AF-B0WK12-F1
#
_entry.id   AF-B0WK12-F1
#
_cell.length_a   1.000
_cell.length_b   1.000
_cell.length_c   1.000
_cell.angle_alpha   90.00
_cell.angle_beta   90.00
_cell.angle_gamma   90.00
#
_symmetry.space_group_name_H-M   'P 1'
#
loop_
_entity.id
_entity.type
_entity.pdbx_description
1 polymer ?
#
loop_
_entity_poly.entity_id
_entity_poly.type
_entity_poly.pdbx_seq_one_letter_code
_entity_poly.pdbx_strand_id
1 'polypeptide(L)' 'MGNLLVDQATASDGRVVDRARAWCSMIGVPYYRFNPQMSVDIAMDEKIDEPLVNMMWEVKAYMHANRRKVIEMINHMK' A
#
# COMPACT_ATOMS: atom_id res chain seq x y z
N MET A 1 9.99 7.31 23.47
CA MET A 1 8.62 7.87 23.30
C MET A 1 8.48 8.70 22.02
N GLY A 2 9.47 9.53 21.63
CA GLY A 2 9.38 10.34 20.40
C GLY A 2 9.10 9.55 19.11
N ASN A 3 9.87 8.47 18.86
CA ASN A 3 9.70 7.66 17.64
C ASN A 3 8.30 7.04 17.55
N LEU A 4 7.76 6.48 18.64
CA LEU A 4 6.40 5.94 18.67
C LEU A 4 5.33 6.97 18.31
N LEU A 5 5.49 8.22 18.74
CA LEU A 5 4.53 9.28 18.38
C LEU A 5 4.62 9.64 16.89
N VAL A 6 5.83 9.68 16.34
CA VAL A 6 6.04 9.89 14.90
C VAL A 6 5.42 8.74 14.12
N ASP A 7 5.68 7.48 14.51
CA ASP A 7 5.12 6.29 13.87
C ASP A 7 3.58 6.30 13.87
N GLN A 8 2.96 6.72 14.97
CA GLN A 8 1.49 6.85 15.03
C GLN A 8 0.97 8.01 14.20
N ALA A 9 1.69 9.14 14.16
CA ALA A 9 1.30 10.31 13.37
C ALA A 9 1.45 10.07 11.86
N THR A 10 2.39 9.22 11.45
CA THR A 10 2.66 8.89 10.04
C THR A 10 2.07 7.55 9.60
N ALA A 11 1.33 6.86 10.49
CA ALA A 11 0.71 5.59 10.20
C ALA A 11 -0.21 5.66 8.97
N SER A 12 0.20 4.98 7.90
CA SER A 12 -0.56 4.87 6.64
C SER A 12 -1.30 3.53 6.52
N ASP A 13 -1.07 2.61 7.46
CA ASP A 13 -1.62 1.26 7.54
C ASP A 13 -2.58 1.06 8.73
N GLY A 14 -3.29 -0.07 8.73
CA GLY A 14 -4.20 -0.45 9.82
C GLY A 14 -5.50 0.36 9.84
N ARG A 15 -5.80 1.00 10.99
CA ARG A 15 -7.13 1.58 11.28
C ARG A 15 -7.52 2.69 10.32
N VAL A 16 -6.56 3.46 9.81
CA VAL A 16 -6.84 4.53 8.83
C VAL A 16 -7.46 3.95 7.55
N VAL A 17 -7.03 2.76 7.15
CA VAL A 17 -7.49 2.05 5.95
C VAL A 17 -8.80 1.34 6.18
N ASP A 18 -9.01 0.77 7.37
CA ASP A 18 -10.31 0.18 7.72
C ASP A 18 -11.41 1.25 7.72
N ARG A 19 -11.12 2.45 8.25
CA ARG A 19 -12.06 3.58 8.20
C ARG A 19 -12.36 4.01 6.77
N ALA A 20 -11.33 4.18 5.93
CA ALA A 20 -11.52 4.55 4.53
C ALA A 20 -12.37 3.51 3.78
N ARG A 21 -12.06 2.22 3.95
CA ARG A 21 -12.82 1.11 3.35
C ARG A 21 -14.28 1.10 3.82
N ALA A 22 -14.51 1.25 5.12
CA ALA A 22 -15.86 1.27 5.68
C ALA A 22 -16.67 2.45 5.14
N TRP A 23 -16.07 3.63 5.05
CA TRP A 23 -16.75 4.82 4.54
C TRP A 23 -17.10 4.68 3.05
N CYS A 24 -16.17 4.20 2.22
CA CYS A 24 -16.45 3.90 0.82
C CYS A 24 -17.57 2.86 0.65
N SER A 25 -17.56 1.81 1.49
CA SER A 25 -18.63 0.81 1.50
C SER A 25 -19.99 1.40 1.87
N MET A 26 -20.04 2.38 2.78
CA MET A 26 -21.30 3.03 3.19
C MET A 26 -21.94 3.82 2.04
N ILE A 27 -21.13 4.47 1.20
CA ILE A 27 -21.61 5.26 0.05
C ILE A 27 -21.67 4.45 -1.25
N GLY A 28 -21.41 3.14 -1.19
CA GLY A 28 -21.48 2.24 -2.35
C GLY A 28 -20.38 2.45 -3.39
N VAL A 29 -19.25 3.07 -3.03
CA VAL A 29 -18.12 3.26 -3.95
C VAL A 29 -17.03 2.20 -3.70
N PRO A 30 -16.41 1.65 -4.75
CA PRO A 30 -15.38 0.64 -4.58
C PRO A 30 -14.09 1.26 -4.03
N TYR A 31 -13.45 0.58 -3.06
CA TYR A 31 -12.20 1.01 -2.45
C TYR A 31 -11.06 0.03 -2.78
N TYR A 32 -10.06 0.52 -3.52
CA TYR A 32 -8.87 -0.25 -3.88
C TYR A 32 -7.65 0.31 -3.17
N ARG A 33 -7.00 -0.54 -2.37
CA ARG A 33 -5.66 -0.31 -1.83
C ARG A 33 -4.71 -1.37 -2.33
N PHE A 34 -3.64 -0.92 -2.97
CA PHE A 34 -2.50 -1.73 -3.37
C PHE A 34 -1.33 -1.32 -2.48
N ASN A 35 -0.86 -2.27 -1.66
CA ASN A 35 0.25 -2.04 -0.76
C ASN A 35 1.05 -3.36 -0.67
N PRO A 36 2.14 -3.51 -1.43
CA PRO A 36 3.01 -4.67 -1.33
C PRO A 36 3.63 -4.75 0.08
N GLN A 37 3.74 -5.97 0.60
CA GLN A 37 4.53 -6.22 1.80
C GLN A 37 5.99 -6.34 1.39
N MET A 38 6.85 -5.48 1.95
CA MET A 38 8.28 -5.52 1.68
C MET A 38 8.95 -6.60 2.52
N SER A 39 9.97 -7.25 1.99
CA SER A 39 10.75 -8.25 2.73
C SER A 39 11.68 -7.62 3.77
N VAL A 40 12.06 -6.37 3.56
CA VAL A 40 12.97 -5.59 4.41
C VAL A 40 12.40 -4.21 4.67
N ASP A 41 12.76 -3.63 5.82
CA ASP A 41 12.46 -2.24 6.13
C ASP A 41 13.42 -1.32 5.35
N ILE A 42 12.88 -0.31 4.67
CA ILE A 42 13.65 0.58 3.81
C ILE A 42 13.51 1.99 4.35
N ALA A 43 14.64 2.55 4.77
CA ALA A 43 14.69 3.90 5.30
C ALA A 43 14.22 4.93 4.26
N MET A 44 13.63 6.01 4.76
CA MET A 44 13.11 7.08 3.90
C MET A 44 14.19 7.74 3.03
N ASP A 45 15.43 7.77 3.50
CA ASP A 45 16.59 8.36 2.82
C ASP A 45 17.55 7.31 2.21
N GLU A 46 17.06 6.08 1.96
CA GLU A 46 17.82 5.03 1.28
C GLU A 46 18.27 5.48 -0.12
N LYS A 47 19.54 5.21 -0.45
CA LYS A 47 20.20 5.62 -1.69
C LYS A 47 20.99 4.49 -2.36
N ILE A 48 21.11 3.34 -1.70
CA ILE A 48 21.76 2.17 -2.25
C ILE A 48 20.80 1.53 -3.26
N ASP A 49 21.27 1.31 -4.48
CA ASP A 49 20.42 0.80 -5.56
C ASP A 49 19.92 -0.62 -5.29
N GLU A 50 20.71 -1.47 -4.65
CA GLU A 50 20.37 -2.88 -4.42
C GLU A 50 19.03 -3.08 -3.65
N PRO A 51 18.81 -2.52 -2.44
CA PRO A 51 17.53 -2.64 -1.75
C PRO A 51 16.38 -1.98 -2.51
N LEU A 52 16.64 -0.87 -3.22
CA LEU A 52 15.62 -0.17 -4.01
C LEU A 52 15.17 -0.99 -5.23
N VAL A 53 16.10 -1.65 -5.92
CA VAL A 53 15.78 -2.56 -7.02
C VAL A 53 14.97 -3.75 -6.53
N ASN A 54 15.32 -4.31 -5.36
CA ASN A 54 14.53 -5.37 -4.77
C ASN A 54 13.12 -4.89 -4.38
N MET A 55 12.98 -3.69 -3.80
CA MET A 55 11.68 -3.08 -3.52
C MET A 55 10.81 -2.98 -4.79
N MET A 56 11.38 -2.48 -5.89
CA MET A 56 10.68 -2.39 -7.18
C MET A 56 10.26 -3.76 -7.71
N TRP A 57 11.11 -4.77 -7.54
CA TRP A 57 10.80 -6.14 -7.94
C TRP A 57 9.63 -6.71 -7.13
N GLU A 58 9.62 -6.52 -5.81
CA GLU A 58 8.53 -6.95 -4.93
C GLU A 58 7.20 -6.28 -5.28
N VAL A 59 7.22 -4.99 -5.59
CA VAL A 59 6.05 -4.26 -6.11
C VAL A 59 5.54 -4.91 -7.40
N LYS A 60 6.43 -5.20 -8.35
CA LYS A 60 6.06 -5.84 -9.63
C LYS A 60 5.45 -7.23 -9.41
N ALA A 61 6.08 -8.04 -8.56
CA ALA A 61 5.60 -9.37 -8.21
C ALA A 61 4.21 -9.32 -7.55
N TYR A 62 4.01 -8.39 -6.61
CA TYR A 62 2.72 -8.14 -5.96
C TYR A 62 1.63 -7.75 -6.96
N MET A 63 1.92 -6.82 -7.87
CA MET A 63 0.95 -6.38 -8.89
C MET A 63 0.59 -7.52 -9.84
N HIS A 64 1.56 -8.34 -10.23
CA HIS A 64 1.33 -9.51 -11.05
C HIS A 64 0.43 -10.54 -10.34
N ALA A 65 0.70 -10.83 -9.05
CA ALA A 65 -0.12 -11.71 -8.24
C ALA A 65 -1.56 -11.18 -8.07
N ASN A 66 -1.72 -9.85 -7.99
CA ASN A 66 -3.01 -9.19 -7.80
C ASN A 66 -3.67 -8.70 -9.11
N ARG A 67 -3.20 -9.18 -10.28
CA ARG A 67 -3.67 -8.71 -11.60
C ARG A 67 -5.19 -8.71 -11.77
N ARG A 68 -5.90 -9.67 -11.16
CA ARG A 68 -7.37 -9.74 -11.20
C ARG A 68 -8.02 -8.51 -10.57
N LYS A 69 -7.54 -8.08 -9.40
CA LYS A 69 -8.04 -6.90 -8.68
C LYS A 69 -7.73 -5.61 -9.44
N VAL A 70 -6.59 -5.57 -10.15
CA VAL A 70 -6.24 -4.45 -11.03
C VAL A 70 -7.20 -4.37 -12.21
N ILE A 71 -7.50 -5.49 -12.86
CA ILE A 71 -8.47 -5.55 -13.97
C ILE A 71 -9.88 -5.15 -13.50
N GLU A 72 -10.30 -5.64 -12.33
CA GLU A 72 -11.56 -5.27 -11.69
C GLU A 72 -11.66 -3.75 -11.50
N MET A 73 -10.63 -3.13 -10.91
CA MET A 73 -10.55 -1.67 -10.75
C MET A 73 -10.64 -0.94 -12.10
N ILE A 74 -9.89 -1.37 -13.11
CA ILE A 74 -9.89 -0.75 -14.45
C ILE A 74 -11.29 -0.80 -15.08
N ASN A 75 -12.03 -1.89 -14.90
CA ASN A 75 -13.38 -2.03 -15.43
C ASN A 75 -14.38 -1.08 -14.77
N HIS A 76 -14.16 -0.68 -13.51
CA HIS A 76 -14.98 0.32 -12.82
C HIS A 76 -14.66 1.77 -13.21
N MET A 77 -13.55 2.01 -13.92
CA MET A 77 -13.16 3.35 -14.41
C MET A 77 -13.65 3.65 -15.83
N LYS A 78 -14.28 2.67 -16.50
CA LYS A 78 -14.90 2.84 -17.82
C LYS A 78 -16.35 3.26 -17.67
#